data_AF-A0A1I4C7R3-F1
#
_entry.id   AF-A0A1I4C7R3-F1
#
_cell.length_a   1.000
_cell.length_b   1.000
_cell.length_c   1.000
_cell.angle_alpha   90.00
_cell.angle_beta   90.00
_cell.angle_gamma   90.00
#
_symmetry.space_group_name_H-M   'P 1'
#
loop_
_entity.id
_entity.type
_entity.pdbx_description
1 polymer ?
#
loop_
_entity_poly.entity_id
_entity_poly.type
_entity_poly.pdbx_seq_one_letter_code
_entity_poly.pdbx_strand_id
1 'polypeptide(L)'
;MDQTQNKAREIDLVAEKAFEIQSNPGQRFSELVVRLFVECKFIQGHSVFWLSDKDEEAAERLVCHQGGGFRPYNSYTKRHHYLSEAKKVAKLFATTKSPEQDPFYKALNQVLNAQVSMKGQQLAVIDGSTSTVGGVLNYPVIVCSTFDGVYATDFLSHAEPTPLQENFQLEVQYAYANSAGSVRDEYFLIDIVEFAQLQSFSEALDRDAKSACMLLSRG
;
A
#
# COMPACT_ATOMS: atom_id res chain seq x y z
N MET A 1 -1.25 -29.86 2.61
CA MET A 1 -0.41 -28.75 2.12
C MET A 1 -0.21 -27.80 3.28
N ASP A 2 1.05 -27.47 3.57
CA ASP A 2 1.53 -26.95 4.85
C ASP A 2 1.16 -25.46 5.04
N GLN A 3 -0.02 -25.21 5.62
CA GLN A 3 -0.41 -23.91 6.19
C GLN A 3 -0.08 -23.83 7.70
N THR A 4 0.78 -24.73 8.21
CA THR A 4 0.97 -24.97 9.65
C THR A 4 2.28 -24.45 10.25
N GLN A 5 3.00 -23.55 9.56
CA GLN A 5 4.02 -22.75 10.26
C GLN A 5 3.50 -21.37 10.61
N ASN A 6 2.88 -21.37 11.80
CA ASN A 6 2.51 -20.29 12.71
C ASN A 6 3.69 -19.37 13.10
N LYS A 7 4.65 -19.11 12.19
CA LYS A 7 5.58 -17.99 12.35
C LYS A 7 4.89 -16.79 11.75
N ALA A 8 4.51 -15.83 12.59
CA ALA A 8 4.35 -14.45 12.15
C ALA A 8 5.61 -14.10 11.36
N ARG A 9 5.48 -14.02 10.02
CA ARG A 9 6.61 -13.60 9.18
C ARG A 9 6.79 -12.12 9.48
N GLU A 10 7.95 -11.80 10.03
CA GLU A 10 8.27 -10.45 10.48
C GLU A 10 8.32 -9.53 9.26
N ILE A 11 7.46 -8.51 9.30
CA ILE A 11 7.56 -7.31 8.46
C ILE A 11 8.72 -6.48 9.02
N ASP A 12 9.53 -5.89 8.16
CA ASP A 12 10.71 -5.14 8.64
C ASP A 12 10.31 -3.94 9.53
N LEU A 13 9.27 -3.19 9.15
CA LEU A 13 8.81 -2.04 9.90
C LEU A 13 7.29 -1.82 9.77
N VAL A 14 6.66 -1.48 10.88
CA VAL A 14 5.33 -0.85 10.89
C VAL A 14 5.49 0.57 11.41
N ALA A 15 5.11 1.55 10.60
CA ALA A 15 5.20 2.97 10.97
C ALA A 15 3.80 3.59 11.05
N GLU A 16 3.53 4.33 12.11
CA GLU A 16 2.25 5.01 12.32
C GLU A 16 2.47 6.49 12.58
N LYS A 17 1.60 7.33 12.00
CA LYS A 17 1.56 8.77 12.25
C LYS A 17 0.12 9.23 12.40
N ALA A 18 -0.18 9.90 13.50
CA ALA A 18 -1.46 10.54 13.75
C ALA A 18 -1.50 11.95 13.13
N PHE A 19 -2.65 12.31 12.56
CA PHE A 19 -2.97 13.60 12.01
C PHE A 19 -4.24 14.11 12.68
N GLU A 20 -4.17 15.33 13.23
CA GLU A 20 -5.34 15.94 13.86
C GLU A 20 -6.43 16.22 12.83
N ILE A 21 -7.65 15.79 13.13
CA ILE A 21 -8.85 16.16 12.38
C ILE A 21 -9.39 17.43 13.03
N GLN A 22 -9.40 18.53 12.29
CA GLN A 22 -9.97 19.79 12.79
C GLN A 22 -11.45 19.58 13.12
N SER A 23 -11.80 19.81 14.38
CA SER A 23 -13.17 19.69 14.89
C SER A 23 -13.68 21.05 15.34
N ASN A 24 -15.00 21.19 15.38
CA ASN A 24 -15.61 22.42 15.87
C ASN A 24 -15.34 22.60 17.38
N PRO A 25 -15.30 23.83 17.89
CA PRO A 25 -15.14 24.08 19.33
C PRO A 25 -16.17 23.31 20.15
N GLY A 26 -15.70 22.45 21.07
CA GLY A 26 -16.55 21.62 21.95
C GLY A 26 -16.77 20.17 21.49
N GLN A 27 -16.29 19.78 20.30
CA GLN A 27 -16.21 18.38 19.90
C GLN A 27 -14.97 17.69 20.47
N ARG A 28 -15.04 16.36 20.65
CA ARG A 28 -13.88 15.55 21.02
C ARG A 28 -12.86 15.57 19.90
N PHE A 29 -11.57 15.68 20.26
CA PHE A 29 -10.47 15.56 19.32
C PHE A 29 -10.48 14.17 18.67
N SER A 30 -10.40 14.16 17.35
CA SER A 30 -10.29 12.93 16.58
C SER A 30 -9.04 12.98 15.70
N GLU A 31 -8.43 11.82 15.50
CA GLU A 31 -7.20 11.66 14.73
C GLU A 31 -7.44 10.73 13.55
N LEU A 32 -6.85 11.09 12.42
CA LEU A 32 -6.62 10.19 11.30
C LEU A 32 -5.25 9.55 11.50
N VAL A 33 -5.15 8.22 11.41
CA VAL A 33 -3.85 7.55 11.47
C VAL A 33 -3.46 7.05 10.09
N VAL A 34 -2.24 7.40 9.65
CA VAL A 34 -1.59 6.75 8.53
C VAL A 34 -0.70 5.64 9.07
N ARG A 35 -0.89 4.42 8.57
CA ARG A 35 -0.11 3.23 8.92
C ARG A 35 0.56 2.67 7.67
N LEU A 36 1.88 2.51 7.73
CA LEU A 36 2.70 1.90 6.67
C LEU A 36 3.16 0.51 7.10
N PHE A 37 3.04 -0.46 6.21
CA PHE A 37 3.63 -1.79 6.34
C PHE A 37 4.81 -1.87 5.39
N VAL A 38 6.01 -1.70 5.93
CA VAL A 38 7.23 -1.47 5.15
C VAL A 38 8.09 -2.71 5.16
N GLU A 39 8.40 -3.21 3.96
CA GLU A 39 9.42 -4.23 3.74
C GLU A 39 10.57 -3.63 2.93
N CYS A 40 11.80 -3.78 3.42
CA CYS A 40 12.99 -3.32 2.72
C CYS A 40 13.54 -4.42 1.81
N LYS A 41 13.97 -4.05 0.61
CA LYS A 41 14.58 -4.97 -0.35
C LYS A 41 15.84 -4.41 -0.97
N PHE A 42 16.93 -5.16 -0.83
CA PHE A 42 18.17 -4.91 -1.53
C PHE A 42 18.15 -5.60 -2.89
N ILE A 43 18.30 -4.84 -3.97
CA ILE A 43 18.23 -5.35 -5.34
C ILE A 43 19.66 -5.69 -5.82
N GLN A 44 19.97 -6.99 -5.92
CA GLN A 44 21.29 -7.48 -6.34
C GLN A 44 21.35 -7.95 -7.80
N GLY A 45 20.21 -8.01 -8.49
CA GLY A 45 20.12 -8.59 -9.83
C GLY A 45 19.00 -7.96 -10.64
N HIS A 46 18.72 -8.56 -11.78
CA HIS A 46 17.71 -8.04 -12.69
C HIS A 46 16.32 -8.57 -12.34
N SER A 47 15.36 -7.64 -12.26
CA SER A 47 13.94 -7.93 -12.11
C SER A 47 13.17 -7.24 -13.22
N VAL A 48 12.24 -7.97 -13.82
CA VAL A 48 11.40 -7.47 -14.91
C VAL A 48 9.95 -7.53 -14.46
N PHE A 49 9.27 -6.39 -14.51
CA PHE A 49 7.86 -6.26 -14.21
C PHE A 49 7.08 -6.06 -15.50
N TRP A 50 5.95 -6.76 -15.59
CA TRP A 50 4.97 -6.50 -16.64
C TRP A 50 4.07 -5.35 -16.20
N LEU A 51 4.11 -4.25 -16.94
CA LEU A 51 3.21 -3.14 -16.71
C LEU A 51 1.99 -3.27 -17.61
N SER A 52 0.81 -3.11 -17.04
CA SER A 52 -0.43 -2.95 -17.79
C SER A 52 -1.29 -1.87 -17.17
N ASP A 53 -2.40 -1.54 -17.81
CA ASP A 53 -3.33 -0.54 -17.28
C ASP A 53 -3.83 -0.95 -15.90
N LYS A 54 -3.93 0.05 -15.03
CA LYS A 54 -4.49 -0.06 -13.68
C LYS A 54 -5.98 -0.35 -13.77
N ASP A 55 -6.48 -1.22 -12.89
CA ASP A 55 -7.92 -1.28 -12.65
C ASP A 55 -8.36 -0.05 -11.86
N GLU A 56 -8.67 1.04 -12.57
CA GLU A 56 -9.02 2.33 -11.96
C GLU A 56 -10.27 2.22 -11.06
N GLU A 57 -11.21 1.34 -11.40
CA GLU A 57 -12.42 1.13 -10.61
C GLU A 57 -12.11 0.41 -9.30
N ALA A 58 -11.28 -0.64 -9.34
CA ALA A 58 -10.83 -1.33 -8.14
C ALA A 58 -9.95 -0.44 -7.26
N ALA A 59 -9.08 0.36 -7.86
CA ALA A 59 -8.26 1.35 -7.15
C ALA A 59 -9.12 2.42 -6.46
N GLU A 60 -10.16 2.95 -7.14
CA GLU A 60 -11.06 3.94 -6.52
C GLU A 60 -11.85 3.32 -5.36
N ARG A 61 -12.33 2.07 -5.53
CA ARG A 61 -12.97 1.32 -4.44
C ARG A 61 -12.04 1.12 -3.25
N LEU A 62 -10.77 0.75 -3.50
CA LEU A 62 -9.76 0.60 -2.45
C LEU A 62 -9.62 1.90 -1.64
N VAL A 63 -9.39 3.03 -2.32
CA VAL A 63 -9.24 4.35 -1.67
C VAL A 63 -10.48 4.73 -0.86
N CYS A 64 -11.68 4.51 -1.40
CA CYS A 64 -12.93 4.85 -0.72
C CYS A 64 -13.23 3.95 0.50
N HIS A 65 -12.74 2.71 0.53
CA HIS A 65 -13.03 1.74 1.59
C HIS A 65 -11.94 1.60 2.65
N GLN A 66 -10.77 2.23 2.48
CA GLN A 66 -9.67 2.12 3.46
C GLN A 66 -9.97 2.75 4.82
N GLY A 67 -10.93 3.68 4.92
CA GLY A 67 -11.37 4.27 6.19
C GLY A 67 -11.00 5.74 6.39
N GLY A 68 -10.40 6.42 5.40
CA GLY A 68 -10.02 7.84 5.48
C GLY A 68 -11.09 8.85 5.07
N GLY A 69 -12.36 8.44 4.95
CA GLY A 69 -13.46 9.34 4.56
C GLY A 69 -13.53 9.71 3.08
N PHE A 70 -12.66 9.14 2.23
CA PHE A 70 -12.75 9.24 0.77
C PHE A 70 -14.08 8.68 0.24
N ARG A 71 -14.59 9.30 -0.82
CA ARG A 71 -15.88 8.96 -1.47
C ARG A 71 -15.73 9.06 -2.99
N PRO A 72 -16.52 8.33 -3.78
CA PRO A 72 -16.43 8.44 -5.23
C PRO A 72 -16.81 9.85 -5.71
N TYR A 73 -16.38 10.20 -6.92
CA TYR A 73 -16.78 11.42 -7.64
C TYR A 73 -16.40 12.76 -7.00
N ASN A 74 -15.40 12.82 -6.12
CA ASN A 74 -14.89 14.08 -5.57
C ASN A 74 -13.42 14.34 -5.93
N SER A 75 -13.03 15.61 -5.95
CA SER A 75 -11.69 16.03 -6.38
C SER A 75 -10.57 15.60 -5.44
N TYR A 76 -10.85 15.38 -4.15
CA TYR A 76 -9.85 14.89 -3.19
C TYR A 76 -9.52 13.43 -3.47
N THR A 77 -10.54 12.58 -3.66
CA THR A 77 -10.35 11.17 -4.04
C THR A 77 -9.57 11.06 -5.34
N LYS A 78 -9.96 11.80 -6.39
CA LYS A 78 -9.25 11.78 -7.68
C LYS A 78 -7.79 12.21 -7.61
N ARG A 79 -7.40 12.96 -6.58
CA ARG A 79 -6.02 13.42 -6.34
C ARG A 79 -5.23 12.48 -5.43
N HIS A 80 -5.87 11.45 -4.87
CA HIS A 80 -5.18 10.44 -4.07
C HIS A 80 -4.05 9.81 -4.90
N HIS A 81 -2.90 9.52 -4.30
CA HIS A 81 -1.73 9.07 -5.05
C HIS A 81 -1.97 7.76 -5.82
N TYR A 82 -2.73 6.83 -5.23
CA TYR A 82 -3.23 5.61 -5.92
C TYR A 82 -4.04 5.84 -7.19
N LEU A 83 -4.62 7.03 -7.38
CA LEU A 83 -5.40 7.34 -8.58
C LEU A 83 -4.68 8.29 -9.52
N SER A 84 -3.80 9.15 -9.01
CA SER A 84 -3.25 10.27 -9.78
C SER A 84 -1.85 10.06 -10.34
N GLU A 85 -1.00 9.21 -9.73
CA GLU A 85 0.43 9.17 -10.06
C GLU A 85 0.78 8.22 -11.22
N ALA A 86 0.17 7.03 -11.29
CA ALA A 86 0.49 6.02 -12.31
C ALA A 86 -0.75 5.48 -13.02
N LYS A 87 -0.78 5.51 -14.35
CA LYS A 87 -1.84 4.85 -15.15
C LYS A 87 -1.58 3.37 -15.39
N LYS A 88 -0.30 3.00 -15.48
CA LYS A 88 0.13 1.61 -15.58
C LYS A 88 0.68 1.13 -14.24
N VAL A 89 0.43 -0.13 -13.93
CA VAL A 89 0.88 -0.80 -12.71
C VAL A 89 1.54 -2.12 -13.06
N ALA A 90 2.49 -2.53 -12.24
CA ALA A 90 3.05 -3.86 -12.32
C ALA A 90 1.97 -4.88 -11.97
N LYS A 91 1.99 -6.00 -12.69
CA LYS A 91 1.18 -7.18 -12.38
C LYS A 91 2.10 -8.32 -11.96
N LEU A 92 1.67 -9.05 -10.93
CA LEU A 92 2.38 -10.25 -10.51
C LEU A 92 2.11 -11.37 -11.53
N PHE A 93 3.18 -11.95 -12.07
CA PHE A 93 3.09 -13.11 -12.94
C PHE A 93 4.04 -14.19 -12.43
N ALA A 94 3.71 -15.45 -12.71
CA ALA A 94 4.54 -16.57 -12.36
C ALA A 94 5.88 -16.50 -13.11
N THR A 95 6.97 -16.34 -12.37
CA THR A 95 8.32 -16.49 -12.93
C THR A 95 8.54 -17.94 -13.33
N THR A 96 9.34 -18.20 -14.37
CA THR A 96 9.81 -19.56 -14.70
C THR A 96 10.78 -20.12 -13.66
N LYS A 97 11.32 -19.26 -12.79
CA LYS A 97 12.07 -19.62 -11.58
C LYS A 97 11.10 -19.93 -10.43
N SER A 98 11.52 -20.77 -9.48
CA SER A 98 10.74 -21.05 -8.28
C SER A 98 10.34 -19.73 -7.60
N PRO A 99 9.06 -19.51 -7.24
CA PRO A 99 8.60 -18.30 -6.54
C PRO A 99 9.37 -18.00 -5.24
N GLU A 100 10.01 -19.01 -4.65
CA GLU A 100 10.88 -18.87 -3.47
C GLU A 100 12.20 -18.13 -3.77
N GLN A 101 12.59 -18.02 -5.04
CA GLN A 101 13.82 -17.34 -5.47
C GLN A 101 13.57 -15.91 -5.94
N ASP A 102 12.32 -15.46 -6.05
CA ASP A 102 11.99 -14.08 -6.41
C ASP A 102 11.97 -13.19 -5.14
N PRO A 103 12.90 -12.22 -5.03
CA PRO A 103 12.98 -11.34 -3.86
C PRO A 103 11.71 -10.49 -3.66
N PHE A 104 11.00 -10.15 -4.73
CA PHE A 104 9.77 -9.35 -4.67
C PHE A 104 8.55 -10.19 -4.27
N TYR A 105 8.49 -11.46 -4.67
CA TYR A 105 7.40 -12.34 -4.26
C TYR A 105 7.35 -12.53 -2.74
N LYS A 106 8.53 -12.69 -2.11
CA LYS A 106 8.62 -12.76 -0.64
C LYS A 106 8.21 -11.44 0.01
N ALA A 107 8.70 -10.31 -0.52
CA ALA A 107 8.39 -8.97 -0.03
C ALA A 107 6.88 -8.67 -0.03
N LEU A 108 6.24 -8.94 -1.17
CA LEU A 108 4.79 -8.80 -1.37
C LEU A 108 4.01 -9.59 -0.32
N ASN A 109 4.39 -10.85 -0.11
CA ASN A 109 3.71 -11.67 0.89
C ASN A 109 3.91 -11.13 2.31
N GLN A 110 5.07 -10.57 2.64
CA GLN A 110 5.30 -9.98 3.97
C GLN A 110 4.43 -8.75 4.21
N VAL A 111 4.42 -7.79 3.28
CA VAL A 111 3.61 -6.56 3.42
C VAL A 111 2.11 -6.86 3.47
N LEU A 112 1.61 -7.75 2.61
CA LEU A 112 0.19 -8.10 2.56
C LEU A 112 -0.24 -8.88 3.81
N ASN A 113 0.56 -9.85 4.27
CA ASN A 113 0.25 -10.58 5.50
C ASN A 113 0.26 -9.66 6.72
N ALA A 114 1.20 -8.71 6.80
CA ALA A 114 1.23 -7.72 7.88
C ALA A 114 -0.04 -6.86 7.87
N GLN A 115 -0.41 -6.31 6.71
CA GLN A 115 -1.62 -5.48 6.58
C GLN A 115 -2.89 -6.24 6.94
N VAL A 116 -3.04 -7.47 6.43
CA VAL A 116 -4.21 -8.31 6.70
C VAL A 116 -4.28 -8.72 8.18
N SER A 117 -3.16 -9.15 8.76
CA SER A 117 -3.13 -9.62 10.15
C SER A 117 -3.39 -8.48 11.15
N MET A 118 -2.96 -7.26 10.82
CA MET A 118 -3.13 -6.07 11.65
C MET A 118 -4.43 -5.30 11.37
N LYS A 119 -5.29 -5.81 10.48
CA LYS A 119 -6.60 -5.23 10.17
C LYS A 119 -7.47 -5.26 11.43
N GLY A 120 -7.86 -4.08 11.92
CA GLY A 120 -8.68 -3.93 13.13
C GLY A 120 -7.92 -4.10 14.45
N GLN A 121 -6.59 -4.27 14.43
CA GLN A 121 -5.78 -4.24 15.65
C GLN A 121 -5.60 -2.81 16.17
N GLN A 122 -5.30 -2.70 17.47
CA GLN A 122 -5.03 -1.42 18.14
C GLN A 122 -3.88 -0.66 17.46
N LEU A 123 -3.99 0.68 17.43
CA LEU A 123 -2.97 1.57 16.89
C LEU A 123 -2.01 1.94 18.03
N ALA A 124 -0.72 1.74 17.81
CA ALA A 124 0.32 2.03 18.79
C ALA A 124 0.41 3.54 19.07
N VAL A 125 0.21 4.38 18.04
CA VAL A 125 0.27 5.85 18.18
C VAL A 125 -0.85 6.43 19.06
N ILE A 126 -1.92 5.67 19.29
CA ILE A 126 -3.10 6.10 20.07
C ILE A 126 -3.13 5.43 21.45
N ASP A 127 -2.20 4.54 21.76
CA ASP A 127 -2.18 3.85 23.06
C ASP A 127 -1.97 4.86 24.22
N GLY A 128 -2.96 4.93 25.12
CA GLY A 128 -3.01 5.91 26.21
C GLY A 128 -3.48 7.32 25.82
N SER A 129 -3.85 7.58 24.57
CA SER A 129 -4.44 8.85 24.14
C SER A 129 -5.94 8.93 24.48
N THR A 130 -6.43 10.14 24.79
CA THR A 130 -7.87 10.40 24.93
C THR A 130 -8.57 10.71 23.60
N SER A 131 -7.80 10.82 22.51
CA SER A 131 -8.31 11.08 21.17
C SER A 131 -9.08 9.88 20.61
N THR A 132 -10.13 10.14 19.83
CA THR A 132 -10.85 9.09 19.11
C THR A 132 -10.29 8.91 17.70
N VAL A 133 -10.20 7.66 17.22
CA VAL A 133 -9.77 7.39 15.84
C VAL A 133 -10.92 7.69 14.88
N GLY A 134 -10.74 8.69 14.01
CA GLY A 134 -11.73 9.07 13.00
C GLY A 134 -11.58 8.27 11.71
N GLY A 135 -10.38 7.77 11.44
CA GLY A 135 -10.08 6.94 10.28
C GLY A 135 -8.65 6.39 10.32
N VAL A 136 -8.41 5.36 9.52
CA VAL A 136 -7.06 4.80 9.32
C VAL A 136 -6.81 4.67 7.83
N LEU A 137 -5.64 5.10 7.36
CA LEU A 137 -5.14 4.84 6.02
C LEU A 137 -4.01 3.83 6.11
N ASN A 138 -4.11 2.75 5.34
CA ASN A 138 -3.18 1.62 5.40
C ASN A 138 -2.48 1.49 4.05
N TYR A 139 -1.15 1.58 4.05
CA TYR A 139 -0.35 1.50 2.84
C TYR A 139 0.70 0.39 2.95
N PRO A 140 0.60 -0.69 2.15
CA PRO A 140 1.69 -1.65 2.00
C PRO A 140 2.76 -1.07 1.08
N VAL A 141 4.01 -1.07 1.54
CA VAL A 141 5.13 -0.41 0.84
C VAL A 141 6.33 -1.34 0.81
N ILE A 142 6.92 -1.51 -0.37
CA ILE A 142 8.22 -2.17 -0.54
C ILE A 142 9.23 -1.09 -0.88
N VAL A 143 10.23 -0.92 -0.01
CA VAL A 143 11.30 0.06 -0.22
C VAL A 143 12.51 -0.65 -0.80
N CYS A 144 12.87 -0.30 -2.03
CA CYS A 144 14.04 -0.81 -2.74
C CYS A 144 15.26 0.08 -2.49
N SER A 145 16.44 -0.52 -2.31
CA SER A 145 17.68 0.23 -2.16
C SER A 145 18.03 1.10 -3.38
N THR A 146 17.72 0.58 -4.58
CA THR A 146 17.93 1.20 -5.89
C THR A 146 16.96 0.54 -6.88
N PHE A 147 16.61 1.24 -7.96
CA PHE A 147 15.98 0.63 -9.14
C PHE A 147 16.97 0.21 -10.23
N ASP A 148 18.28 0.30 -9.98
CA ASP A 148 19.28 -0.29 -10.86
C ASP A 148 19.00 -1.78 -11.09
N GLY A 149 18.77 -2.15 -12.35
CA GLY A 149 18.43 -3.52 -12.73
C GLY A 149 16.94 -3.86 -12.60
N VAL A 150 16.07 -2.90 -12.30
CA VAL A 150 14.63 -3.05 -12.38
C VAL A 150 14.13 -2.56 -13.73
N TYR A 151 13.36 -3.39 -14.42
CA TYR A 151 12.86 -3.09 -15.76
C TYR A 151 11.34 -3.29 -15.85
N ALA A 152 10.72 -2.54 -16.76
CA ALA A 152 9.36 -2.71 -17.21
C ALA A 152 9.33 -3.30 -18.61
N THR A 153 8.34 -4.14 -18.87
CA THR A 153 7.98 -4.58 -20.22
C THR A 153 6.47 -4.55 -20.38
N ASP A 154 5.99 -4.35 -21.60
CA ASP A 154 4.57 -4.39 -21.94
C ASP A 154 4.24 -5.76 -22.53
N PHE A 155 3.25 -6.44 -21.95
CA PHE A 155 2.83 -7.80 -22.33
C PHE A 155 2.50 -7.93 -23.82
N LEU A 156 1.94 -6.87 -24.41
CA LEU A 156 1.51 -6.87 -25.81
C LEU A 156 2.63 -6.43 -26.77
N SER A 157 3.71 -5.87 -26.23
CA SER A 157 4.84 -5.42 -27.05
C SER A 157 5.91 -6.51 -27.10
N HIS A 158 6.44 -6.79 -28.29
CA HIS A 158 7.70 -7.51 -28.44
C HIS A 158 8.92 -6.58 -28.24
N ALA A 159 8.73 -5.47 -27.52
CA ALA A 159 9.79 -4.51 -27.26
C ALA A 159 10.73 -5.02 -26.16
N GLU A 160 11.98 -4.57 -26.20
CA GLU A 160 12.94 -4.86 -25.15
C GLU A 160 12.50 -4.22 -23.81
N PRO A 161 12.82 -4.86 -22.66
CA PRO A 161 12.55 -4.28 -21.35
C PRO A 161 13.21 -2.91 -21.20
N THR A 162 12.46 -1.95 -20.67
CA THR A 162 12.90 -0.58 -20.41
C THR A 162 13.22 -0.40 -18.93
N PRO A 163 14.27 0.34 -18.54
CA PRO A 163 14.55 0.59 -17.12
C PRO A 163 13.37 1.29 -16.42
N LEU A 164 13.04 0.85 -15.22
CA LEU A 164 12.14 1.57 -14.32
C LEU A 164 12.98 2.48 -13.42
N GLN A 165 12.74 3.79 -13.47
CA GLN A 165 13.49 4.77 -12.69
C GLN A 165 12.60 5.57 -11.72
N GLU A 166 11.29 5.41 -11.82
CA GLU A 166 10.31 6.11 -10.99
C GLU A 166 9.60 5.10 -10.10
N ASN A 167 9.14 5.58 -8.93
CA ASN A 167 8.26 4.78 -8.07
C ASN A 167 7.06 4.27 -8.87
N PHE A 168 6.66 3.04 -8.60
CA PHE A 168 5.56 2.41 -9.30
C PHE A 168 4.72 1.58 -8.34
N GLN A 169 3.55 1.14 -8.81
CA GLN A 169 2.63 0.35 -7.99
C GLN A 169 2.54 -1.06 -8.54
N LEU A 170 2.44 -2.03 -7.63
CA LEU A 170 2.15 -3.43 -7.92
C LEU A 170 0.70 -3.72 -7.54
N GLU A 171 -0.07 -4.15 -8.52
CA GLU A 171 -1.47 -4.54 -8.34
C GLU A 171 -1.59 -6.03 -8.06
N VAL A 172 -2.36 -6.36 -7.02
CA VAL A 172 -2.50 -7.74 -6.52
C VAL A 172 -3.95 -8.02 -6.14
N GLN A 173 -4.50 -9.11 -6.67
CA GLN A 173 -5.68 -9.76 -6.08
C GLN A 173 -5.21 -10.81 -5.09
N TYR A 174 -5.51 -10.59 -3.81
CA TYR A 174 -4.95 -11.40 -2.72
C TYR A 174 -6.05 -12.18 -2.00
N ALA A 175 -5.99 -13.50 -2.14
CA ALA A 175 -6.88 -14.42 -1.45
C ALA A 175 -6.26 -14.89 -0.11
N TYR A 176 -6.99 -14.75 0.98
CA TYR A 176 -6.54 -15.15 2.32
C TYR A 176 -7.68 -15.62 3.22
N ALA A 177 -7.36 -16.39 4.25
CA ALA A 177 -8.29 -16.71 5.33
C ALA A 177 -8.16 -15.67 6.44
N ASN A 178 -9.25 -15.02 6.83
CA ASN A 178 -9.22 -14.10 7.96
C ASN A 178 -9.19 -14.85 9.31
N SER A 179 -9.06 -14.12 10.42
CA SER A 179 -9.04 -14.70 11.78
C SER A 179 -10.30 -15.49 12.15
N ALA A 180 -11.42 -15.24 11.46
CA ALA A 180 -12.66 -16.01 11.62
C ALA A 180 -12.73 -17.27 10.74
N GLY A 181 -11.67 -17.57 9.97
CA GLY A 181 -11.61 -18.71 9.04
C GLY A 181 -12.38 -18.51 7.73
N SER A 182 -12.97 -17.35 7.49
CA SER A 182 -13.62 -17.04 6.21
C SER A 182 -12.59 -16.66 5.16
N VAL A 183 -12.75 -17.19 3.95
CA VAL A 183 -11.93 -16.83 2.80
C VAL A 183 -12.35 -15.46 2.29
N ARG A 184 -11.38 -14.60 2.05
CA ARG A 184 -11.51 -13.27 1.47
C ARG A 184 -10.66 -13.21 0.21
N ASP A 185 -11.14 -12.42 -0.75
CA ASP A 185 -10.42 -12.03 -1.93
C ASP A 185 -10.50 -10.50 -1.98
N GLU A 186 -9.37 -9.84 -1.80
CA GLU A 186 -9.29 -8.39 -1.69
C GLU A 186 -8.25 -7.83 -2.67
N TYR A 187 -8.58 -6.68 -3.25
CA TYR A 187 -7.70 -5.93 -4.14
C TYR A 187 -6.73 -5.08 -3.33
N PHE A 188 -5.45 -5.13 -3.69
CA PHE A 188 -4.40 -4.31 -3.10
C PHE A 188 -3.57 -3.61 -4.17
N LEU A 189 -3.13 -2.39 -3.82
CA LEU A 189 -2.01 -1.71 -4.47
C LEU A 189 -0.87 -1.64 -3.46
N ILE A 190 0.32 -2.02 -3.90
CA ILE A 190 1.56 -1.95 -3.12
C ILE A 190 2.46 -0.92 -3.78
N ASP A 191 2.92 0.06 -3.02
CA ASP A 191 3.91 1.03 -3.52
C ASP A 191 5.29 0.40 -3.53
N ILE A 192 5.94 0.42 -4.69
CA ILE A 192 7.35 0.06 -4.84
C ILE A 192 8.12 1.37 -4.94
N VAL A 193 8.91 1.65 -3.91
CA VAL A 193 9.54 2.96 -3.69
C VAL A 193 11.05 2.80 -3.64
N GLU A 194 11.78 3.57 -4.44
CA GLU A 194 13.23 3.63 -4.30
C GLU A 194 13.60 4.45 -3.07
N PHE A 195 14.62 4.02 -2.32
CA PHE A 195 15.06 4.67 -1.10
C PHE A 195 15.37 6.16 -1.30
N ALA A 196 16.00 6.52 -2.41
CA ALA A 196 16.31 7.91 -2.77
C ALA A 196 15.04 8.78 -2.99
N GLN A 197 13.90 8.16 -3.27
CA GLN A 197 12.61 8.81 -3.57
C GLN A 197 11.64 8.79 -2.38
N LEU A 198 12.06 8.30 -1.21
CA LEU A 198 11.23 8.21 0.00
C LEU A 198 10.66 9.57 0.44
N GLN A 199 11.42 10.65 0.28
CA GLN A 199 10.95 11.99 0.65
C GLN A 199 9.74 12.39 -0.20
N SER A 200 9.85 12.30 -1.53
CA SER A 200 8.74 12.61 -2.45
C SER A 200 7.52 11.72 -2.20
N PHE A 201 7.74 10.43 -1.93
CA PHE A 201 6.68 9.50 -1.54
C PHE A 201 5.98 9.92 -0.24
N SER A 202 6.76 10.29 0.79
CA SER A 202 6.21 10.75 2.07
C SER A 202 5.36 12.01 1.92
N GLU A 203 5.72 12.91 1.01
CA GLU A 203 4.94 14.11 0.69
C GLU A 203 3.61 13.77 0.01
N ALA A 204 3.56 12.72 -0.82
CA ALA A 204 2.32 12.22 -1.40
C ALA A 204 1.37 11.70 -0.31
N LEU A 205 1.88 10.88 0.61
CA LEU A 205 1.10 10.38 1.74
C LEU A 205 0.61 11.51 2.66
N ASP A 206 1.43 12.54 2.88
CA ASP A 206 1.05 13.69 3.70
C ASP A 206 -0.08 14.52 3.03
N ARG A 207 -0.08 14.62 1.69
CA ARG A 207 -1.20 15.24 0.93
C ARG A 207 -2.48 14.43 1.03
N ASP A 208 -2.38 13.10 0.97
CA ASP A 208 -3.52 12.21 1.09
C ASP A 208 -4.12 12.24 2.49
N ALA A 209 -3.27 12.22 3.53
CA ALA A 209 -3.68 12.38 4.92
C ALA A 209 -4.41 13.71 5.15
N LYS A 210 -3.87 14.82 4.65
CA LYS A 210 -4.53 16.15 4.73
C LYS A 210 -5.89 16.15 4.03
N SER A 211 -5.97 15.53 2.86
CA SER A 211 -7.22 15.39 2.12
C SER A 211 -8.26 14.58 2.90
N ALA A 212 -7.84 13.46 3.49
CA ALA A 212 -8.67 12.64 4.35
C ALA A 212 -9.16 13.39 5.61
N CYS A 213 -8.27 14.11 6.31
CA CYS A 213 -8.68 14.95 7.45
C CYS A 213 -9.76 15.97 7.07
N MET A 214 -9.62 16.63 5.91
CA MET A 214 -10.60 17.59 5.40
C MET A 214 -11.96 16.96 5.04
N LEU A 215 -11.96 15.70 4.62
CA LEU A 215 -13.18 14.96 4.31
C LEU A 215 -13.87 14.47 5.58
N LEU A 216 -13.10 13.99 6.56
CA LEU A 216 -13.60 13.53 7.84
C LEU A 216 -14.15 14.67 8.70
N SER A 217 -13.58 15.87 8.62
CA SER A 217 -14.09 17.04 9.35
C SER A 217 -15.44 17.57 8.86
N ARG A 218 -15.92 17.08 7.70
CA ARG A 218 -17.18 17.51 7.05
C ARG A 218 -18.32 16.49 7.18
N GLY A 219 -18.02 15.28 7.67
CA GLY A 219 -18.99 14.21 7.88
C GLY A 219 -19.64 14.29 9.24
#